data_AF-A0A1Y4CEX5-F1
#
_entry.id   AF-A0A1Y4CEX5-F1
#
_cell.length_a   1.000
_cell.length_b   1.000
_cell.length_c   1.000
_cell.angle_alpha   90.00
_cell.angle_beta   90.00
_cell.angle_gamma   90.00
#
_symmetry.space_group_name_H-M   'P 1'
#
loop_
_entity.id
_entity.type
_entity.pdbx_description
1 polymer ?
#
loop_
_entity_poly.entity_id
_entity_poly.type
_entity_poly.pdbx_seq_one_letter_code
_entity_poly.pdbx_strand_id
1 'polypeptide(L)'
;MGSDEERTQLARRVEKGVLGVFANERATFLDLMDEQSVLISAGSKVFHGRESYEVWPLNPPGVAASNVVFSSPYTAQPDEAIVIGTYLLRGPCIQGVVNQRVTVNLRRMDGNWKITLAHFSNEWPQYMPAGAADATEPGAARRLQLRSEGGLVFVDPEEIVYAESAGKRSVVHLTDRTVTVGTLLGELFEALPDQFVRVGRFYVVNVRFVQGVGRDGIVFSGGDTIPVPERRIKEIQLEIASAVTRNFG
;
A
#
# COMPACT_ATOMS: atom_id res chain seq x y z
N MET A 1 20.44 11.84 -29.77
CA MET A 1 21.42 11.24 -28.84
C MET A 1 21.43 12.08 -27.59
N GLY A 2 21.02 11.54 -26.43
CA GLY A 2 21.08 12.31 -25.20
C GLY A 2 22.50 12.31 -24.63
N SER A 3 23.10 13.48 -24.47
CA SER A 3 24.42 13.63 -23.87
C SER A 3 24.44 13.08 -22.42
N ASP A 4 25.62 12.75 -21.89
CA ASP A 4 25.77 12.34 -20.49
C ASP A 4 25.19 13.37 -19.51
N GLU A 5 25.24 14.64 -19.90
CA GLU A 5 24.64 15.75 -19.17
C GLU A 5 23.10 15.68 -19.16
N GLU A 6 22.46 15.43 -20.31
CA GLU A 6 21.00 15.25 -20.37
C GLU A 6 20.51 14.08 -19.52
N ARG A 7 21.24 12.96 -19.54
CA ARG A 7 20.91 11.79 -18.71
C ARG A 7 21.05 12.09 -17.22
N THR A 8 22.08 12.85 -16.85
CA THR A 8 22.28 13.31 -15.47
C THR A 8 21.18 14.26 -15.02
N GLN A 9 20.77 15.20 -15.87
CA GLN A 9 19.67 16.12 -15.59
C GLN A 9 18.34 15.38 -15.44
N LEU A 10 18.08 14.40 -16.32
CA LEU A 10 16.89 13.56 -16.24
C LEU A 10 16.85 12.76 -14.93
N ALA A 11 17.95 12.11 -14.56
CA ALA A 11 18.05 11.36 -13.31
C ALA A 11 17.75 12.25 -12.09
N ARG A 12 18.32 13.47 -12.03
CA ARG A 12 18.05 14.45 -10.96
C ARG A 12 16.59 14.90 -10.92
N ARG A 13 15.96 15.11 -12.08
CA ARG A 13 14.54 15.48 -12.15
C ARG A 13 13.64 14.37 -11.62
N VAL A 14 13.92 13.12 -12.01
CA VAL A 14 13.18 11.95 -11.53
C VAL A 14 13.42 11.73 -10.04
N GLU A 15 14.66 11.84 -9.56
CA GLU A 15 14.99 11.80 -8.13
C GLU A 15 14.16 12.81 -7.33
N LYS A 16 14.17 14.09 -7.74
CA LYS A 16 13.38 15.14 -7.10
C LYS A 16 11.89 14.80 -7.09
N GLY A 17 11.36 14.31 -8.21
CA GLY A 17 9.96 13.87 -8.31
C GLY A 17 9.65 12.75 -7.32
N VAL A 18 10.44 11.68 -7.35
CA VAL A 18 10.26 10.49 -6.51
C VAL A 18 10.36 10.85 -5.02
N LEU A 19 11.38 11.60 -4.60
CA LEU A 19 11.51 11.99 -3.20
C LEU A 19 10.41 12.96 -2.77
N GLY A 20 9.99 13.85 -3.66
CA GLY A 20 8.86 14.76 -3.44
C GLY A 20 7.55 14.03 -3.15
N VAL A 21 7.35 12.81 -3.67
CA VAL A 21 6.18 11.98 -3.30
C VAL A 21 6.12 11.72 -1.81
N PHE A 22 7.23 11.32 -1.20
CA PHE A 22 7.29 10.98 0.22
C PHE A 22 7.26 12.22 1.13
N ALA A 23 7.76 13.35 0.64
CA ALA A 23 7.69 14.64 1.31
C ALA A 23 6.36 15.39 1.09
N ASN A 24 5.40 14.81 0.38
CA ASN A 24 4.13 15.44 -0.05
C ASN A 24 4.30 16.67 -0.97
N GLU A 25 5.46 16.85 -1.59
CA GLU A 25 5.78 17.87 -2.61
C GLU A 25 5.64 17.30 -4.04
N ARG A 26 4.43 16.83 -4.39
CA ARG A 26 4.18 15.97 -5.56
C ARG A 26 4.26 16.65 -6.93
N ALA A 27 4.41 17.98 -6.99
CA ALA A 27 4.31 18.74 -8.25
C ALA A 27 5.30 18.27 -9.32
N THR A 28 6.55 17.99 -8.94
CA THR A 28 7.58 17.53 -9.90
C THR A 28 7.27 16.13 -10.44
N PHE A 29 6.72 15.25 -9.60
CA PHE A 29 6.36 13.89 -10.01
C PHE A 29 5.12 13.89 -10.91
N LEU A 30 4.09 14.65 -10.54
CA LEU A 30 2.87 14.79 -11.34
C LEU A 30 3.16 15.40 -12.71
N ASP A 31 4.08 16.35 -12.79
CA ASP A 31 4.53 16.93 -14.06
C ASP A 31 5.24 15.92 -14.98
N LEU A 32 5.88 14.89 -14.41
CA LEU A 32 6.41 13.76 -15.17
C LEU A 32 5.31 12.78 -15.60
N MET A 33 4.08 12.85 -15.10
CA MET A 33 2.99 11.97 -15.49
C MET A 33 2.09 12.59 -16.57
N ASP A 34 1.41 11.71 -17.31
CA ASP A 34 0.27 12.00 -18.18
C ASP A 34 -0.82 10.90 -18.01
N GLU A 35 -1.91 10.98 -18.77
CA GLU A 35 -3.01 10.00 -18.67
C GLU A 35 -2.67 8.59 -19.20
N GLN A 36 -1.53 8.43 -19.86
CA GLN A 36 -1.02 7.12 -20.30
C GLN A 36 0.01 6.54 -19.33
N SER A 37 0.42 7.29 -18.30
CA SER A 37 1.33 6.81 -17.27
C SER A 37 0.72 5.67 -16.46
N VAL A 38 1.54 4.68 -16.13
CA VAL A 38 1.22 3.66 -15.12
C VAL A 38 2.17 3.80 -13.94
N LEU A 39 1.62 3.81 -12.73
CA LEU A 39 2.41 3.81 -11.50
C LEU A 39 2.05 2.58 -10.67
N ILE A 40 3.05 1.74 -10.40
CA ILE A 40 2.96 0.59 -9.50
C ILE A 40 3.68 0.99 -8.22
N SER A 41 2.93 1.16 -7.13
CA SER A 41 3.50 1.46 -5.81
C SER A 41 4.27 0.25 -5.25
N ALA A 42 5.02 0.45 -4.17
CA ALA A 42 5.67 -0.66 -3.47
C ALA A 42 4.68 -1.56 -2.69
N GLY A 43 3.41 -1.18 -2.63
CA GLY A 43 2.31 -2.04 -2.22
C GLY A 43 1.56 -2.58 -3.45
N SER A 44 0.32 -3.00 -3.25
CA SER A 44 -0.53 -3.54 -4.32
C SER A 44 -1.17 -2.49 -5.24
N LYS A 45 -1.06 -1.20 -4.89
CA LYS A 45 -1.76 -0.15 -5.61
C LYS A 45 -1.11 0.12 -6.96
N VAL A 46 -1.94 0.04 -8.01
CA VAL A 46 -1.62 0.48 -9.36
C VAL A 46 -2.49 1.68 -9.71
N PHE A 47 -1.87 2.69 -10.28
CA PHE A 47 -2.51 3.91 -10.76
C PHE A 47 -2.39 3.95 -12.28
N HIS A 48 -3.50 4.27 -12.95
CA HIS A 48 -3.59 4.41 -14.40
C HIS A 48 -3.94 5.86 -14.71
N GLY A 49 -3.00 6.58 -15.30
CA GLY A 49 -3.12 8.01 -15.58
C GLY A 49 -2.79 8.91 -14.39
N ARG A 50 -2.41 10.14 -14.69
CA ARG A 50 -2.02 11.16 -13.72
C ARG A 50 -3.18 11.46 -12.77
N GLU A 51 -4.39 11.68 -13.28
CA GLU A 51 -5.56 12.02 -12.46
C GLU A 51 -5.81 10.99 -11.35
N SER A 52 -5.64 9.70 -11.66
CA SER A 52 -5.84 8.62 -10.68
C SER A 52 -4.87 8.69 -9.49
N TYR A 53 -3.66 9.19 -9.70
CA TYR A 53 -2.65 9.37 -8.66
C TYR A 53 -2.76 10.73 -7.97
N GLU A 54 -3.15 11.77 -8.68
CA GLU A 54 -3.25 13.14 -8.16
C GLU A 54 -4.25 13.25 -7.00
N VAL A 55 -5.38 12.54 -7.10
CA VAL A 55 -6.41 12.46 -6.05
C VAL A 55 -6.06 11.53 -4.89
N TRP A 56 -4.95 10.77 -4.99
CA TRP A 56 -4.54 9.86 -3.93
C TRP A 56 -4.16 10.65 -2.66
N PRO A 57 -4.54 10.19 -1.45
CA PRO A 57 -4.18 10.86 -0.21
C PRO A 57 -2.67 11.03 -0.03
N LEU A 58 -2.31 12.10 0.69
CA LEU A 58 -0.92 12.39 1.04
C LEU A 58 -0.37 11.36 2.03
N ASN A 59 0.95 11.17 2.00
CA ASN A 59 1.65 10.34 2.97
C ASN A 59 1.59 10.98 4.37
N PRO A 60 1.58 10.19 5.46
CA PRO A 60 1.74 10.72 6.80
C PRO A 60 3.02 11.57 6.91
N PRO A 61 3.01 12.70 7.63
CA PRO A 61 4.18 13.57 7.75
C PRO A 61 5.32 12.84 8.45
N GLY A 62 6.57 13.23 8.13
CA GLY A 62 7.76 12.69 8.80
C GLY A 62 8.43 11.51 8.10
N VAL A 63 8.05 11.19 6.86
CA VAL A 63 8.83 10.28 6.02
C VAL A 63 10.11 10.99 5.56
N ALA A 64 11.25 10.32 5.72
CA ALA A 64 12.55 10.81 5.32
C ALA A 64 13.30 9.78 4.48
N ALA A 65 13.98 10.25 3.44
CA ALA A 65 14.83 9.44 2.58
C ALA A 65 16.31 9.68 2.88
N SER A 66 17.13 8.63 2.84
CA SER A 66 18.58 8.72 2.92
C SER A 66 19.25 7.73 1.97
N ASN A 67 20.58 7.82 1.83
CA ASN A 67 21.37 6.97 0.91
C ASN A 67 20.77 6.91 -0.50
N VAL A 68 20.38 8.07 -1.01
CA VAL A 68 19.70 8.23 -2.29
C VAL A 68 20.72 8.13 -3.42
N VAL A 69 20.43 7.27 -4.39
CA VAL A 69 21.21 7.12 -5.62
C VAL A 69 20.24 6.98 -6.78
N PHE A 70 20.38 7.82 -7.79
CA PHE A 70 19.63 7.74 -9.05
C PHE A 70 20.59 7.76 -10.23
N SER A 71 20.27 6.98 -11.26
CA SER A 71 21.03 6.98 -12.51
C SER A 71 20.13 6.70 -13.70
N SER A 72 20.49 7.26 -14.85
CA SER A 72 19.81 7.00 -16.12
C SER A 72 20.75 6.20 -17.03
N PRO A 73 20.57 4.87 -17.14
CA PRO A 73 21.36 4.05 -18.06
C PRO A 73 21.10 4.48 -19.51
N TYR A 74 22.06 4.17 -20.37
CA TYR A 74 21.94 4.43 -21.80
C TYR A 74 20.83 3.57 -22.42
N THR A 75 20.04 4.18 -23.30
CA THR A 75 19.04 3.56 -24.16
C THR A 75 19.37 3.87 -25.62
N ALA A 76 19.12 2.92 -26.53
CA ALA A 76 19.37 3.13 -27.96
C ALA A 76 18.35 4.08 -28.61
N GLN A 77 17.14 4.15 -28.05
CA GLN A 77 16.07 5.01 -28.54
C GLN A 77 16.20 6.42 -27.92
N PRO A 78 16.32 7.48 -28.73
CA PRO A 78 16.54 8.84 -28.22
C PRO A 78 15.33 9.44 -27.48
N ASP A 79 14.13 8.92 -27.76
CA ASP A 79 12.87 9.37 -27.16
C ASP A 79 12.38 8.43 -26.05
N GLU A 80 13.21 7.48 -25.63
CA GLU A 80 12.93 6.62 -24.48
C GLU A 80 14.10 6.70 -23.51
N ALA A 81 13.79 6.67 -22.22
CA ALA A 81 14.79 6.65 -21.18
C ALA A 81 14.35 5.75 -20.04
N ILE A 82 15.33 5.23 -19.32
CA ILE A 82 15.10 4.55 -18.05
C ILE A 82 15.84 5.36 -16.99
N VAL A 83 15.22 5.53 -15.83
CA VAL A 83 15.87 6.00 -14.61
C VAL A 83 15.63 4.95 -13.53
N ILE A 84 16.72 4.51 -12.91
CA ILE A 84 16.69 3.62 -11.76
C ILE A 84 17.14 4.39 -10.52
N GLY A 85 16.53 4.09 -9.38
CA GLY A 85 16.90 4.70 -8.12
C GLY A 85 16.84 3.72 -6.95
N THR A 86 17.71 3.94 -5.97
CA THR A 86 17.72 3.24 -4.68
C THR A 86 17.81 4.25 -3.55
N TYR A 87 17.06 4.04 -2.49
CA TYR A 87 17.08 4.91 -1.31
C TYR A 87 16.55 4.17 -0.09
N LEU A 88 16.96 4.61 1.09
CA LEU A 88 16.42 4.14 2.35
C LEU A 88 15.28 5.05 2.79
N LEU A 89 14.14 4.49 3.16
CA LEU A 89 13.04 5.23 3.77
C LEU A 89 12.93 4.94 5.26
N ARG A 90 12.61 5.98 6.03
CA ARG A 90 12.23 5.92 7.45
C ARG A 90 11.01 6.82 7.65
N GLY A 91 10.16 6.51 8.62
CA GLY A 91 9.01 7.35 8.93
C GLY A 91 8.00 6.67 9.86
N PRO A 92 6.92 7.35 10.24
CA PRO A 92 5.97 6.86 11.25
C PRO A 92 5.29 5.54 10.86
N CYS A 93 5.15 5.29 9.56
CA CYS A 93 4.48 4.09 9.02
C CYS A 93 5.47 3.05 8.48
N ILE A 94 6.77 3.21 8.77
CA ILE A 94 7.83 2.31 8.33
C ILE A 94 8.47 1.71 9.58
N GLN A 95 8.28 0.40 9.79
CA GLN A 95 8.99 -0.30 10.86
C GLN A 95 10.49 -0.36 10.52
N GLY A 96 11.28 0.43 11.23
CA GLY A 96 12.72 0.52 11.03
C GLY A 96 13.12 1.28 9.78
N VAL A 97 13.84 0.61 8.88
CA VAL A 97 14.37 1.20 7.64
C VAL A 97 14.06 0.25 6.49
N VAL A 98 13.42 0.76 5.46
CA VAL A 98 13.12 -0.02 4.26
C VAL A 98 14.03 0.44 3.14
N ASN A 99 14.70 -0.51 2.49
CA ASN A 99 15.41 -0.21 1.26
C ASN A 99 14.40 -0.23 0.10
N GLN A 100 14.35 0.84 -0.67
CA GLN A 100 13.44 1.03 -1.78
C GLN A 100 14.22 1.04 -3.09
N ARG A 101 13.66 0.35 -4.09
CA ARG A 101 14.08 0.46 -5.49
C ARG A 101 12.96 1.08 -6.30
N VAL A 102 13.31 1.98 -7.19
CA VAL A 102 12.40 2.52 -8.19
C VAL A 102 12.97 2.30 -9.59
N THR A 103 12.12 1.89 -10.52
CA THR A 103 12.40 1.89 -11.97
C THR A 103 11.37 2.77 -12.65
N VAL A 104 11.84 3.79 -13.36
CA VAL A 104 11.00 4.74 -14.09
C VAL A 104 11.37 4.67 -15.56
N ASN A 105 10.45 4.15 -16.35
CA ASN A 105 10.50 4.20 -17.81
C ASN A 105 9.84 5.51 -18.26
N LEU A 106 10.52 6.22 -19.16
CA LEU A 106 10.06 7.50 -19.69
C LEU A 106 10.07 7.46 -21.20
N ARG A 107 9.16 8.22 -21.78
CA ARG A 107 9.12 8.58 -23.19
C ARG A 107 9.16 10.09 -23.35
N ARG A 108 9.66 10.58 -24.47
CA ARG A 108 9.62 12.00 -24.80
C ARG A 108 8.36 12.29 -25.61
N MET A 109 7.55 13.23 -25.13
CA MET A 109 6.30 13.72 -25.75
C MET A 109 6.39 15.25 -25.82
N ASP A 110 6.29 15.82 -27.03
CA ASP A 110 6.37 17.27 -27.26
C ASP A 110 7.56 17.94 -26.56
N GLY A 111 8.73 17.30 -26.63
CA GLY A 111 9.97 17.77 -26.01
C GLY A 111 10.07 17.56 -24.49
N ASN A 112 9.03 17.01 -23.85
CA ASN A 112 8.99 16.76 -22.41
C ASN A 112 9.06 15.27 -22.10
N TRP A 113 9.75 14.92 -21.02
CA TRP A 113 9.77 13.54 -20.53
C TRP A 113 8.50 13.22 -19.77
N LYS A 114 7.86 12.12 -20.13
CA LYS A 114 6.65 11.58 -19.49
C LYS A 114 6.88 10.13 -19.07
N ILE A 115 6.42 9.78 -17.88
CA ILE A 115 6.47 8.43 -17.32
C ILE A 115 5.55 7.55 -18.15
N THR A 116 6.09 6.46 -18.68
CA THR A 116 5.26 5.36 -19.21
C THR A 116 4.95 4.38 -18.08
N LEU A 117 5.97 4.04 -17.28
CA LEU A 117 5.84 3.17 -16.12
C LEU A 117 6.75 3.67 -15.01
N ALA A 118 6.22 3.85 -13.81
CA ALA A 118 7.02 3.94 -12.59
C ALA A 118 6.69 2.75 -11.69
N HIS A 119 7.68 1.97 -11.31
CA HIS A 119 7.52 0.81 -10.42
C HIS A 119 8.40 0.99 -9.20
N PHE A 120 7.77 1.00 -8.03
CA PHE A 120 8.39 1.10 -6.72
C PHE A 120 8.35 -0.27 -6.08
N SER A 121 9.43 -0.67 -5.41
CA SER A 121 9.50 -1.96 -4.74
C SER A 121 10.31 -1.86 -3.46
N ASN A 122 9.83 -2.54 -2.42
CA ASN A 122 10.58 -2.69 -1.18
C ASN A 122 11.54 -3.87 -1.31
N GLU A 123 12.78 -3.68 -0.88
CA GLU A 123 13.66 -4.78 -0.55
C GLU A 123 13.52 -5.11 0.93
N TRP A 124 13.15 -6.36 1.18
CA TRP A 124 13.26 -6.94 2.50
C TRP A 124 14.62 -7.64 2.58
N PRO A 125 15.36 -7.52 3.69
CA PRO A 125 16.60 -8.26 3.88
C PRO A 125 16.38 -9.74 3.55
N GLN A 126 17.21 -10.31 2.68
CA GLN A 126 17.20 -11.74 2.43
C GLN A 126 17.56 -12.44 3.74
N TYR A 127 16.65 -13.29 4.24
CA TYR A 127 16.69 -13.97 5.54
C TYR A 127 16.36 -13.10 6.78
N MET A 128 15.09 -13.13 7.20
CA MET A 128 14.81 -13.35 8.63
C MET A 128 14.69 -14.87 8.82
N PRO A 129 15.56 -15.53 9.60
CA PRO A 129 15.29 -16.91 9.97
C PRO A 129 14.00 -16.93 10.79
N ALA A 130 13.08 -17.82 10.43
CA ALA A 130 12.02 -18.22 11.34
C ALA A 130 12.69 -18.83 12.58
N GLY A 131 12.84 -18.04 13.66
CA GLY A 131 13.34 -18.56 14.93
C GLY A 131 14.50 -17.84 15.62
N ALA A 132 14.70 -16.53 15.41
CA ALA A 132 15.50 -15.73 16.35
C ALA A 132 14.64 -14.61 16.94
N ALA A 133 13.59 -15.01 17.65
CA ALA A 133 12.88 -14.17 18.60
C ALA A 133 13.14 -14.73 19.99
N ASP A 134 14.20 -14.23 20.63
CA ASP A 134 14.22 -14.19 22.08
C ASP A 134 14.94 -12.92 22.53
N ALA A 135 14.13 -11.87 22.69
CA ALA A 135 14.28 -10.80 23.67
C ALA A 135 13.16 -9.80 23.43
N THR A 136 12.00 -10.08 24.04
CA THR A 136 11.04 -9.10 24.58
C THR A 136 10.85 -7.77 23.84
N GLU A 137 9.87 -7.73 22.93
CA GLU A 137 8.98 -6.55 22.78
C GLU A 137 7.52 -7.03 22.68
N PRO A 138 6.57 -6.38 23.37
CA PRO A 138 5.16 -6.74 23.30
C PRO A 138 4.54 -6.15 22.03
N GLY A 139 4.04 -7.01 21.13
CA GLY A 139 3.12 -6.60 20.05
C GLY A 139 3.48 -6.99 18.61
N ALA A 140 4.41 -7.91 18.36
CA ALA A 140 4.63 -8.42 16.99
C ALA A 140 3.44 -9.29 16.54
N ALA A 141 2.63 -8.78 15.60
CA ALA A 141 1.50 -9.50 15.02
C ALA A 141 1.98 -10.83 14.41
N ARG A 142 1.60 -11.94 15.03
CA ARG A 142 1.88 -13.29 14.55
C ARG A 142 1.09 -13.50 13.26
N ARG A 143 1.76 -13.82 12.15
CA ARG A 143 1.10 -14.18 10.88
C ARG A 143 0.05 -15.27 11.14
N LEU A 144 -1.16 -15.04 10.67
CA LEU A 144 -2.29 -15.93 10.80
C LEU A 144 -2.21 -17.03 9.75
N GLN A 145 -2.19 -18.28 10.18
CA GLN A 145 -2.22 -19.43 9.30
C GLN A 145 -3.68 -19.80 9.00
N LEU A 146 -4.07 -19.70 7.73
CA LEU A 146 -5.40 -20.00 7.22
C LEU A 146 -5.35 -21.20 6.27
N ARG A 147 -6.44 -21.97 6.20
CA ARG A 147 -6.59 -23.08 5.26
C ARG A 147 -7.47 -22.65 4.09
N SER A 148 -6.90 -22.55 2.90
CA SER A 148 -7.62 -22.28 1.64
C SER A 148 -7.88 -23.59 0.88
N GLU A 149 -8.64 -23.51 -0.22
CA GLU A 149 -8.89 -24.67 -1.10
C GLU A 149 -7.60 -25.22 -1.73
N GLY A 150 -6.58 -24.37 -1.92
CA GLY A 150 -5.28 -24.75 -2.49
C GLY A 150 -4.21 -25.16 -1.48
N GLY A 151 -4.48 -25.10 -0.17
CA GLY A 151 -3.51 -25.45 0.87
C GLY A 151 -3.49 -24.48 2.05
N LEU A 152 -2.32 -24.30 2.67
CA LEU A 152 -2.12 -23.33 3.74
C LEU A 152 -1.74 -21.97 3.17
N VAL A 153 -2.35 -20.91 3.67
CA VAL A 153 -2.03 -19.52 3.36
C VAL A 153 -1.69 -18.82 4.66
N PHE A 154 -0.57 -18.13 4.70
CA PHE A 154 -0.20 -17.28 5.82
C PHE A 154 -0.52 -15.85 5.46
N VAL A 155 -1.31 -15.19 6.30
CA VAL A 155 -1.71 -13.79 6.11
C VAL A 155 -1.19 -12.96 7.27
N ASP A 156 -0.72 -11.76 6.97
CA ASP A 156 -0.48 -10.78 8.02
C ASP A 156 -1.83 -10.14 8.40
N PRO A 157 -2.25 -10.15 9.68
CA PRO A 157 -3.46 -9.45 10.10
C PRO A 157 -3.47 -7.96 9.71
N GLU A 158 -2.30 -7.33 9.60
CA GLU A 158 -2.19 -5.92 9.17
C GLU A 158 -2.53 -5.71 7.69
N GLU A 159 -2.53 -6.78 6.88
CA GLU A 159 -2.90 -6.73 5.46
C GLU A 159 -4.40 -7.01 5.24
N ILE A 160 -5.14 -7.48 6.24
CA ILE A 160 -6.56 -7.79 6.09
C ILE A 160 -7.39 -6.51 6.23
N VAL A 161 -8.13 -6.16 5.19
CA VAL A 161 -9.05 -5.01 5.14
C VAL A 161 -10.38 -5.39 5.80
N TYR A 162 -10.99 -6.49 5.35
CA TYR A 162 -12.18 -7.08 5.95
C TYR A 162 -12.29 -8.57 5.56
N ALA A 163 -13.17 -9.29 6.24
CA ALA A 163 -13.56 -10.63 5.84
C ALA A 163 -15.09 -10.73 5.79
N GLU A 164 -15.59 -11.52 4.86
CA GLU A 164 -17.02 -11.77 4.69
C GLU A 164 -17.35 -13.26 4.69
N SER A 165 -18.57 -13.59 5.10
CA SER A 165 -19.05 -14.96 5.12
C SER A 165 -19.47 -15.41 3.71
N ALA A 166 -18.99 -16.57 3.27
CA ALA A 166 -19.37 -17.21 2.01
C ALA A 166 -19.84 -18.65 2.28
N GLY A 167 -21.04 -18.78 2.83
CA GLY A 167 -21.60 -20.08 3.22
C GLY A 167 -20.82 -20.73 4.36
N LYS A 168 -20.24 -21.92 4.12
CA LYS A 168 -19.36 -22.62 5.08
C LYS A 168 -17.89 -22.20 4.99
N ARG A 169 -17.61 -21.11 4.28
CA ARG A 169 -16.29 -20.54 4.06
C ARG A 169 -16.29 -19.06 4.42
N SER A 170 -15.11 -18.46 4.44
CA SER A 170 -14.95 -17.01 4.52
C SER A 170 -14.12 -16.52 3.35
N VAL A 171 -14.38 -15.29 2.93
CA VAL A 171 -13.58 -14.59 1.94
C VAL A 171 -12.84 -13.49 2.68
N VAL A 172 -11.51 -13.55 2.66
CA VAL A 172 -10.63 -12.60 3.32
C VAL A 172 -10.13 -11.63 2.26
N HIS A 173 -10.48 -10.36 2.40
CA HIS A 173 -10.06 -9.28 1.53
C HIS A 173 -8.80 -8.65 2.11
N LEU A 174 -7.66 -8.96 1.51
CA LEU A 174 -6.38 -8.36 1.82
C LEU A 174 -6.21 -7.09 0.98
N THR A 175 -5.21 -6.28 1.32
CA THR A 175 -4.86 -5.09 0.55
C THR A 175 -4.47 -5.38 -0.89
N ASP A 176 -3.97 -6.58 -1.20
CA ASP A 176 -3.44 -6.96 -2.51
C ASP A 176 -4.28 -7.98 -3.27
N ARG A 177 -5.09 -8.76 -2.58
CA ARG A 177 -5.84 -9.89 -3.15
C ARG A 177 -6.97 -10.33 -2.24
N THR A 178 -7.75 -11.26 -2.74
CA THR A 178 -8.78 -11.95 -1.97
C THR A 178 -8.41 -13.43 -1.80
N VAL A 179 -8.61 -13.97 -0.60
CA VAL A 179 -8.37 -15.38 -0.29
C VAL A 179 -9.63 -16.01 0.25
N THR A 180 -10.11 -17.07 -0.39
CA THR A 180 -11.19 -17.91 0.17
C THR A 180 -10.61 -18.95 1.10
N VAL A 181 -11.12 -18.99 2.33
CA VAL A 181 -10.67 -19.90 3.38
C VAL A 181 -11.80 -20.82 3.82
N GLY A 182 -11.47 -22.07 4.13
CA GLY A 182 -12.41 -23.09 4.58
C GLY A 182 -12.92 -22.91 6.01
N THR A 183 -12.61 -21.79 6.65
CA THR A 183 -12.98 -21.46 8.03
C THR A 183 -14.23 -20.59 8.06
N LEU A 184 -15.11 -20.80 9.04
CA LEU A 184 -16.29 -19.96 9.24
C LEU A 184 -15.89 -18.57 9.73
N LEU A 185 -16.65 -17.54 9.36
CA LEU A 185 -16.32 -16.15 9.70
C LEU A 185 -16.24 -15.91 11.21
N GLY A 186 -17.05 -16.62 12.00
CA GLY A 186 -16.98 -16.56 13.45
C GLY A 186 -15.68 -17.13 14.01
N GLU A 187 -15.25 -18.28 13.53
CA GLU A 187 -13.98 -18.89 13.95
C GLU A 187 -12.78 -18.06 13.48
N LEU A 188 -12.88 -17.47 12.29
CA LEU A 188 -11.88 -16.53 11.79
C LEU A 188 -11.77 -15.30 12.70
N PHE A 189 -12.91 -14.74 13.14
CA PHE A 189 -12.93 -13.58 14.04
C PHE A 189 -12.22 -13.82 15.36
N GLU A 190 -12.42 -14.98 16.00
CA GLU A 190 -11.75 -15.31 17.26
C GLU A 190 -10.21 -15.41 17.14
N ALA A 191 -9.71 -15.64 15.92
CA ALA A 191 -8.28 -15.72 15.64
C ALA A 191 -7.66 -14.38 15.23
N LEU A 192 -8.48 -13.33 15.05
CA LEU A 192 -8.04 -12.02 14.60
C LEU A 192 -7.72 -11.10 15.79
N PRO A 193 -6.75 -10.16 15.63
CA PRO A 193 -6.42 -9.18 16.67
C PRO A 193 -7.58 -8.25 17.05
N ASP A 194 -7.41 -7.52 18.15
CA ASP A 194 -8.43 -6.61 18.72
C ASP A 194 -8.80 -5.41 17.83
N GLN A 195 -8.06 -5.16 16.75
CA GLN A 195 -8.38 -4.16 15.73
C GLN A 195 -9.54 -4.56 14.81
N PHE A 196 -10.00 -5.81 14.88
CA PHE A 196 -11.11 -6.30 14.09
C PHE A 196 -12.43 -6.16 14.86
N VAL A 197 -13.45 -5.66 14.17
CA VAL A 197 -14.81 -5.50 14.71
C VAL A 197 -15.78 -6.34 13.88
N ARG A 198 -16.65 -7.07 14.57
CA ARG A 198 -17.65 -7.90 13.90
C ARG A 198 -18.89 -7.09 13.57
N VAL A 199 -19.22 -7.01 12.28
CA VAL A 199 -20.37 -6.24 11.77
C VAL A 199 -21.48 -7.20 11.37
N GLY A 200 -22.28 -7.59 12.37
CA GLY A 200 -23.34 -8.58 12.20
C GLY A 200 -22.81 -9.98 11.89
N ARG A 201 -23.59 -10.80 11.17
CA ARG A 201 -23.21 -12.19 10.86
C ARG A 201 -22.33 -12.35 9.62
N PHE A 202 -22.26 -11.31 8.79
CA PHE A 202 -21.72 -11.40 7.44
C PHE A 202 -20.32 -10.80 7.29
N TYR A 203 -19.91 -9.90 8.19
CA TYR A 203 -18.66 -9.16 8.02
C TYR A 203 -17.86 -9.04 9.31
N VAL A 204 -16.55 -9.01 9.15
CA VAL A 204 -15.55 -8.63 10.15
C VAL A 204 -14.67 -7.58 9.50
N VAL A 205 -14.51 -6.42 10.13
CA VAL A 205 -13.84 -5.26 9.54
C VAL A 205 -12.61 -4.88 10.34
N ASN A 206 -11.50 -4.59 9.68
CA ASN A 206 -10.32 -4.04 10.34
C ASN A 206 -10.48 -2.52 10.45
N VAL A 207 -10.57 -2.00 11.69
CA VAL A 207 -10.87 -0.58 11.90
C VAL A 207 -9.74 0.35 11.41
N ARG A 208 -8.53 -0.18 11.22
CA ARG A 208 -7.39 0.53 10.61
C ARG A 208 -7.68 1.00 9.18
N PHE A 209 -8.51 0.26 8.44
CA PHE A 209 -8.82 0.58 7.04
C PHE A 209 -10.13 1.36 6.87
N VAL A 210 -10.89 1.57 7.95
CA VAL A 210 -12.17 2.29 7.91
C VAL A 210 -11.92 3.78 7.79
N GLN A 211 -12.45 4.40 6.74
CA GLN A 211 -12.43 5.85 6.52
C GLN A 211 -13.67 6.54 7.09
N GLY A 212 -14.80 5.84 7.11
CA GLY A 212 -16.05 6.38 7.64
C GLY A 212 -17.15 5.35 7.70
N VAL A 213 -18.15 5.66 8.53
CA VAL A 213 -19.39 4.88 8.62
C VAL A 213 -20.54 5.87 8.47
N GLY A 214 -21.38 5.69 7.46
CA GLY A 214 -22.44 6.63 7.12
C GLY A 214 -23.61 5.98 6.38
N ARG A 215 -24.38 6.78 5.64
CA ARG A 215 -25.57 6.32 4.90
C ARG A 215 -25.25 5.22 3.90
N ASP A 216 -24.09 5.29 3.27
CA ASP A 216 -23.64 4.32 2.27
C ASP A 216 -23.04 3.05 2.90
N GLY A 217 -22.91 3.02 4.24
CA GLY A 217 -22.32 1.90 4.99
C GLY A 217 -20.92 2.22 5.52
N ILE A 218 -20.07 1.19 5.60
CA ILE A 218 -18.68 1.31 6.03
C ILE A 218 -17.81 1.49 4.79
N VAL A 219 -17.09 2.61 4.73
CA VAL A 219 -16.21 2.97 3.62
C VAL A 219 -14.76 2.68 4.00
N PHE A 220 -14.03 1.96 3.15
CA PHE A 220 -12.62 1.62 3.35
C PHE A 220 -11.70 2.52 2.53
N SER A 221 -10.43 2.61 2.93
CA SER A 221 -9.39 3.39 2.22
C SER A 221 -9.13 2.92 0.77
N GLY A 222 -9.54 1.71 0.42
CA GLY A 222 -9.49 1.16 -0.94
C GLY A 222 -10.65 1.56 -1.85
N GLY A 223 -11.69 2.23 -1.33
CA GLY A 223 -12.92 2.57 -2.06
C GLY A 223 -14.05 1.53 -1.93
N ASP A 224 -13.76 0.34 -1.42
CA ASP A 224 -14.77 -0.67 -1.09
C ASP A 224 -15.75 -0.14 -0.05
N THR A 225 -16.99 -0.61 -0.13
CA THR A 225 -18.05 -0.24 0.80
C THR A 225 -18.84 -1.47 1.22
N ILE A 226 -18.99 -1.66 2.54
CA ILE A 226 -19.90 -2.67 3.08
C ILE A 226 -21.23 -2.00 3.44
N PRO A 227 -22.35 -2.38 2.82
CA PRO A 227 -23.64 -1.80 3.13
C PRO A 227 -24.08 -2.21 4.54
N VAL A 228 -24.55 -1.23 5.31
CA VAL A 228 -25.04 -1.42 6.68
C VAL A 228 -26.46 -0.89 6.78
N PRO A 229 -27.41 -1.61 7.42
CA PRO A 229 -28.76 -1.10 7.64
C PRO A 229 -28.73 0.20 8.43
N GLU A 230 -29.48 1.22 7.98
CA GLU A 230 -29.45 2.57 8.57
C GLU A 230 -29.65 2.58 10.09
N ARG A 231 -30.55 1.73 10.59
CA ARG A 231 -30.83 1.56 12.03
C ARG A 231 -29.62 1.13 12.87
N ARG A 232 -28.59 0.53 12.26
CA ARG A 232 -27.37 0.02 12.92
C ARG A 232 -26.16 0.95 12.76
N ILE A 233 -26.26 2.03 11.97
CA ILE A 233 -25.13 2.93 11.71
C ILE A 233 -24.54 3.47 13.02
N LYS A 234 -25.40 3.96 13.93
CA LYS A 234 -24.94 4.52 15.21
C LYS A 234 -24.25 3.49 16.11
N GLU A 235 -24.79 2.27 16.18
CA GLU A 235 -24.22 1.16 16.94
C GLU A 235 -22.82 0.83 16.42
N ILE A 236 -22.67 0.67 15.11
CA ILE A 236 -21.40 0.32 14.45
C ILE A 236 -20.39 1.47 14.54
N GLN A 237 -20.83 2.72 14.45
CA GLN A 237 -19.97 3.88 14.68
C GLN A 237 -19.35 3.85 16.09
N LEU A 238 -20.15 3.51 17.12
CA LEU A 238 -19.65 3.42 18.50
C LEU A 238 -18.68 2.25 18.67
N GLU A 239 -18.98 1.08 18.10
CA GLU A 239 -18.10 -0.09 18.16
C GLU A 239 -16.75 0.19 17.48
N ILE A 240 -16.78 0.76 16.27
CA ILE A 240 -15.57 1.12 15.52
C ILE A 240 -14.79 2.23 16.24
N ALA A 241 -15.45 3.28 16.72
CA ALA A 241 -14.79 4.34 17.49
C ALA A 241 -14.12 3.79 18.76
N SER A 242 -14.80 2.90 19.50
CA SER A 242 -14.24 2.26 20.69
C SER A 242 -13.01 1.41 20.35
N ALA A 243 -13.06 0.63 19.27
CA ALA A 243 -11.93 -0.16 18.81
C ALA A 243 -10.76 0.71 18.33
N VAL A 244 -11.03 1.84 17.65
CA VAL A 244 -9.98 2.79 17.25
C VAL A 244 -9.29 3.38 18.47
N THR A 245 -10.04 3.88 19.45
CA THR A 245 -9.46 4.45 20.70
C THR A 245 -8.63 3.42 21.46
N ARG A 246 -9.08 2.16 21.52
CA ARG A 246 -8.35 1.09 22.24
C ARG A 246 -7.02 0.72 21.57
N ASN A 247 -6.99 0.72 20.24
CA ASN A 247 -5.86 0.19 19.48
C ASN A 247 -4.92 1.27 18.92
N PHE A 248 -5.39 2.51 18.75
CA PHE A 248 -4.66 3.60 18.09
C PHE A 248 -4.77 4.97 18.79
N GLY A 249 -5.47 5.04 19.93
CA GLY A 249 -5.68 6.26 20.72
C GLY A 249 -4.65 6.50 21.81
#